data_AF-A0A950CVA8-F1
#
_entry.id   AF-A0A950CVA8-F1
#
_cell.length_a   1.000
_cell.length_b   1.000
_cell.length_c   1.000
_cell.angle_alpha   90.00
_cell.angle_beta   90.00
_cell.angle_gamma   90.00
#
_symmetry.space_group_name_H-M   'P 1'
#
loop_
_entity.id
_entity.type
_entity.pdbx_description
1 polymer ?
#
loop_
_entity_poly.entity_id
_entity_poly.type
_entity_poly.pdbx_seq_one_letter_code
_entity_poly.pdbx_strand_id
1 'polypeptide(L)'
;LDPEYGLPAAKARSKNAGLLLAYEESGYDNTKPGRLPDLLPHLSAKRIKDHGADAVKILLYYSPFEKPDVNDIKHAFIERVGSECEDNDIPFFCEFVGYDPQGGDEKGFEYAKKKPEVVTKSMEEFSKPQYKIDVLKVEVPVNAEFVEGSSVFKGQAAYSRKQALEYYRKAADVAQKPFIYLSAGVTNPQFIESLHMAAESGTDYSGVLCGRATWKNGVGVYGKEGAKGLEKWMSDEGVKNIEAVNAAIQSAKPWHAKAGVAAHA
;
A
#
# COMPACT_ATOMS: atom_id res chain seq x y z
N LEU A 1 -6.69 -9.11 -4.84
CA LEU A 1 -7.17 -9.22 -6.23
C LEU A 1 -8.39 -8.32 -6.38
N ASP A 2 -8.69 -7.83 -7.57
CA ASP A 2 -9.95 -7.14 -7.83
C ASP A 2 -11.05 -8.18 -8.13
N PRO A 3 -12.30 -7.96 -7.71
CA PRO A 3 -13.40 -8.89 -8.00
C PRO A 3 -13.88 -8.85 -9.45
N GLU A 4 -13.57 -7.80 -10.22
CA GLU A 4 -14.03 -7.62 -11.60
C GLU A 4 -13.37 -8.63 -12.57
N TYR A 5 -12.05 -8.85 -12.42
CA TYR A 5 -11.24 -9.73 -13.26
C TYR A 5 -10.57 -10.86 -12.46
N GLY A 6 -10.37 -10.67 -11.15
CA GLY A 6 -9.49 -11.50 -10.33
C GLY A 6 -10.13 -12.73 -9.70
N LEU A 7 -11.46 -12.93 -9.75
CA LEU A 7 -12.10 -14.09 -9.10
C LEU A 7 -11.63 -15.46 -9.63
N PRO A 8 -11.41 -15.67 -10.95
CA PRO A 8 -10.79 -16.90 -11.44
C PRO A 8 -9.37 -17.11 -10.90
N ALA A 9 -8.55 -16.04 -10.84
CA ALA A 9 -7.20 -16.10 -10.28
C ALA A 9 -7.21 -16.39 -8.77
N ALA A 10 -8.20 -15.86 -8.03
CA ALA A 10 -8.39 -16.13 -6.61
C ALA A 10 -8.62 -17.62 -6.32
N LYS A 11 -9.31 -18.33 -7.22
CA LYS A 11 -9.52 -19.78 -7.13
C LYS A 11 -8.28 -20.60 -7.49
N ALA A 12 -7.39 -20.04 -8.32
CA ALA A 12 -6.16 -20.70 -8.77
C ALA A 12 -4.95 -20.47 -7.83
N ARG A 13 -5.11 -19.67 -6.77
CA ARG A 13 -4.02 -19.36 -5.83
C ARG A 13 -3.51 -20.61 -5.09
N SER A 14 -2.28 -20.54 -4.60
CA SER A 14 -1.71 -21.57 -3.72
C SER A 14 -2.59 -21.81 -2.49
N LYS A 15 -2.69 -23.06 -2.03
CA LYS A 15 -3.46 -23.43 -0.83
C LYS A 15 -2.96 -22.75 0.45
N ASN A 16 -1.71 -22.31 0.46
CA ASN A 16 -1.07 -21.64 1.59
C ASN A 16 -1.10 -20.09 1.46
N ALA A 17 -1.83 -19.55 0.48
CA ALA A 17 -1.96 -18.11 0.27
C ALA A 17 -3.36 -17.62 0.67
N GLY A 18 -3.42 -16.62 1.55
CA GLY A 18 -4.64 -15.88 1.84
C GLY A 18 -5.12 -15.02 0.65
N LEU A 19 -6.30 -14.46 0.76
CA LEU A 19 -6.98 -13.67 -0.26
C LEU A 19 -7.51 -12.36 0.31
N LEU A 20 -6.97 -11.24 -0.19
CA LEU A 20 -7.58 -9.93 -0.01
C LEU A 20 -8.32 -9.55 -1.30
N LEU A 21 -9.54 -9.04 -1.18
CA LEU A 21 -10.30 -8.49 -2.31
C LEU A 21 -10.46 -6.97 -2.17
N ALA A 22 -10.20 -6.27 -3.27
CA ALA A 22 -10.43 -4.83 -3.37
C ALA A 22 -11.93 -4.52 -3.41
N TYR A 23 -12.32 -3.41 -2.79
CA TYR A 23 -13.72 -2.98 -2.70
C TYR A 23 -13.95 -1.62 -3.37
N GLU A 24 -12.90 -0.82 -3.56
CA GLU A 24 -12.99 0.46 -4.26
C GLU A 24 -13.22 0.28 -5.78
N GLU A 25 -13.89 1.25 -6.40
CA GLU A 25 -13.81 1.41 -7.86
C GLU A 25 -12.40 1.85 -8.28
N SER A 26 -11.96 1.39 -9.46
CA SER A 26 -10.65 1.77 -9.99
C SER A 26 -10.62 3.21 -10.48
N GLY A 27 -9.67 4.00 -9.97
CA GLY A 27 -9.42 5.37 -10.41
C GLY A 27 -10.14 6.41 -9.56
N TYR A 28 -10.41 7.56 -10.16
CA TYR A 28 -11.13 8.66 -9.54
C TYR A 28 -11.63 9.64 -10.62
N ASP A 29 -12.69 10.39 -10.28
CA ASP A 29 -13.22 11.44 -11.14
C ASP A 29 -12.23 12.61 -11.23
N ASN A 30 -11.55 12.74 -12.36
CA ASN A 30 -10.61 13.84 -12.64
C ASN A 30 -11.31 15.19 -12.92
N THR A 31 -12.63 15.21 -13.05
CA THR A 31 -13.40 16.45 -13.29
C THR A 31 -13.73 17.19 -11.99
N LYS A 32 -13.57 16.53 -10.83
CA LYS A 32 -13.83 17.09 -9.51
C LYS A 32 -12.58 17.05 -8.64
N PRO A 33 -12.37 18.07 -7.79
CA PRO A 33 -11.30 18.02 -6.81
C PRO A 33 -11.55 16.91 -5.78
N GLY A 34 -10.49 16.49 -5.10
CA GLY A 34 -10.60 15.62 -3.93
C GLY A 34 -10.41 14.13 -4.19
N ARG A 35 -10.46 13.64 -5.43
CA ARG A 35 -10.32 12.20 -5.73
C ARG A 35 -11.21 11.34 -4.81
N LEU A 36 -12.49 11.72 -4.71
CA LEU A 36 -13.42 11.11 -3.77
C LEU A 36 -13.53 9.60 -4.04
N PRO A 37 -13.56 8.77 -2.99
CA PRO A 37 -13.66 7.32 -3.13
C PRO A 37 -15.07 6.92 -3.58
N ASP A 38 -15.14 5.80 -4.28
CA ASP A 38 -16.39 5.10 -4.56
C ASP A 38 -16.20 3.59 -4.38
N LEU A 39 -17.29 2.88 -4.13
CA LEU A 39 -17.31 1.43 -3.94
C LEU A 39 -17.82 0.74 -5.19
N LEU A 40 -17.32 -0.46 -5.47
CA LEU A 40 -17.87 -1.30 -6.52
C LEU A 40 -19.38 -1.50 -6.25
N PRO A 41 -20.27 -1.09 -7.16
CA PRO A 41 -21.71 -0.90 -6.86
C PRO A 41 -22.45 -2.22 -6.62
N HIS A 42 -21.84 -3.34 -6.97
CA HIS A 42 -22.39 -4.69 -6.81
C HIS A 42 -21.74 -5.47 -5.67
N LEU A 43 -20.91 -4.83 -4.84
CA LEU A 43 -20.24 -5.45 -3.70
C LEU A 43 -20.66 -4.82 -2.36
N SER A 44 -20.45 -5.61 -1.32
CA SER A 44 -20.46 -5.22 0.09
C SER A 44 -19.37 -5.98 0.82
N ALA A 45 -18.99 -5.57 2.03
CA ALA A 45 -18.05 -6.36 2.86
C ALA A 45 -18.53 -7.81 3.01
N LYS A 46 -19.85 -8.01 3.19
CA LYS A 46 -20.49 -9.32 3.20
C LYS A 46 -20.21 -10.12 1.92
N ARG A 47 -20.45 -9.53 0.74
CA ARG A 47 -20.24 -10.23 -0.55
C ARG A 47 -18.77 -10.55 -0.78
N ILE A 48 -17.87 -9.69 -0.33
CA ILE A 48 -16.42 -9.94 -0.36
C ILE A 48 -16.08 -11.17 0.51
N LYS A 49 -16.63 -11.25 1.74
CA LYS A 49 -16.50 -12.43 2.59
C LYS A 49 -17.08 -13.69 1.95
N ASP A 50 -18.27 -13.60 1.35
CA ASP A 50 -18.94 -14.71 0.65
C ASP A 50 -18.14 -15.20 -0.57
N HIS A 51 -17.29 -14.35 -1.17
CA HIS A 51 -16.31 -14.74 -2.20
C HIS A 51 -15.07 -15.47 -1.65
N GLY A 52 -15.00 -15.70 -0.33
CA GLY A 52 -13.92 -16.42 0.35
C GLY A 52 -12.68 -15.56 0.57
N ALA A 53 -12.83 -14.23 0.65
CA ALA A 53 -11.76 -13.33 1.05
C ALA A 53 -11.49 -13.42 2.55
N ASP A 54 -10.21 -13.36 2.91
CA ASP A 54 -9.72 -13.27 4.28
C ASP A 54 -9.68 -11.82 4.78
N ALA A 55 -9.75 -10.83 3.89
CA ALA A 55 -9.88 -9.42 4.26
C ALA A 55 -10.53 -8.58 3.16
N VAL A 56 -11.18 -7.50 3.57
CA VAL A 56 -11.61 -6.39 2.71
C VAL A 56 -10.45 -5.41 2.56
N LYS A 57 -10.23 -4.91 1.35
CA LYS A 57 -9.25 -3.86 1.09
C LYS A 57 -9.91 -2.66 0.40
N ILE A 58 -9.56 -1.44 0.83
CA ILE A 58 -9.91 -0.18 0.16
C ILE A 58 -8.63 0.56 -0.23
N LEU A 59 -8.62 1.26 -1.38
CA LEU A 59 -7.69 2.36 -1.65
C LEU A 59 -8.40 3.70 -1.46
N LEU A 60 -7.75 4.58 -0.70
CA LEU A 60 -8.14 5.96 -0.52
C LEU A 60 -7.02 6.89 -1.01
N TYR A 61 -7.35 7.77 -1.95
CA TYR A 61 -6.52 8.92 -2.24
C TYR A 61 -6.70 9.95 -1.14
N TYR A 62 -5.63 10.27 -0.41
CA TYR A 62 -5.72 11.16 0.73
C TYR A 62 -4.59 12.19 0.74
N SER A 63 -4.92 13.40 1.16
CA SER A 63 -3.94 14.43 1.46
C SER A 63 -4.40 15.17 2.71
N PRO A 64 -3.55 15.30 3.75
CA PRO A 64 -3.89 16.10 4.93
C PRO A 64 -4.04 17.60 4.60
N PHE A 65 -3.61 18.01 3.39
CA PHE A 65 -3.68 19.39 2.91
C PHE A 65 -4.87 19.67 2.00
N GLU A 66 -5.74 18.68 1.79
CA GLU A 66 -6.99 18.87 1.08
C GLU A 66 -7.98 19.70 1.91
N LYS A 67 -8.98 20.30 1.27
CA LYS A 67 -10.02 21.09 1.95
C LYS A 67 -10.70 20.24 3.04
N PRO A 68 -10.96 20.79 4.25
CA PRO A 68 -11.61 20.06 5.33
C PRO A 68 -12.90 19.36 4.93
N ASP A 69 -13.81 20.05 4.22
CA ASP A 69 -15.09 19.47 3.80
C ASP A 69 -14.94 18.29 2.81
N VAL A 70 -13.87 18.28 2.01
CA VAL A 70 -13.57 17.14 1.11
C VAL A 70 -13.02 15.96 1.91
N ASN A 71 -12.16 16.24 2.91
CA ASN A 71 -11.65 15.19 3.79
C ASN A 71 -12.72 14.62 4.72
N ASP A 72 -13.69 15.42 5.16
CA ASP A 72 -14.84 14.96 5.94
C ASP A 72 -15.64 13.88 5.20
N ILE A 73 -15.86 14.05 3.90
CA ILE A 73 -16.50 13.02 3.06
C ILE A 73 -15.69 11.72 3.07
N LYS A 74 -14.35 11.82 2.98
CA LYS A 74 -13.45 10.65 2.99
C LYS A 74 -13.44 9.96 4.35
N HIS A 75 -13.45 10.74 5.44
CA HIS A 75 -13.51 10.22 6.80
C HIS A 75 -14.81 9.44 7.01
N ALA A 76 -15.96 10.05 6.70
CA ALA A 76 -17.27 9.39 6.78
C ALA A 76 -17.36 8.15 5.89
N PHE A 77 -16.72 8.16 4.71
CA PHE A 77 -16.66 6.99 3.84
C PHE A 77 -15.92 5.81 4.51
N ILE A 78 -14.76 6.06 5.10
CA ILE A 78 -13.97 5.02 5.76
C ILE A 78 -14.66 4.52 7.05
N GLU A 79 -15.33 5.39 7.81
CA GLU A 79 -16.14 4.98 8.97
C GLU A 79 -17.24 3.98 8.60
N ARG A 80 -17.90 4.19 7.46
CA ARG A 80 -18.93 3.26 6.95
C ARG A 80 -18.32 1.91 6.59
N VAL A 81 -17.23 1.89 5.81
CA VAL A 81 -16.57 0.64 5.41
C VAL A 81 -16.02 -0.11 6.63
N GLY A 82 -15.40 0.60 7.57
CA GLY A 82 -14.93 0.01 8.82
C GLY A 82 -16.07 -0.64 9.63
N SER A 83 -17.24 0.02 9.68
CA SER A 83 -18.41 -0.54 10.34
C SER A 83 -18.99 -1.76 9.61
N GLU A 84 -18.97 -1.78 8.28
CA GLU A 84 -19.34 -2.98 7.50
C GLU A 84 -18.38 -4.15 7.77
N CYS A 85 -17.08 -3.89 7.86
CA CYS A 85 -16.07 -4.92 8.12
C CYS A 85 -16.22 -5.51 9.53
N GLU A 86 -16.46 -4.66 10.54
CA GLU A 86 -16.73 -5.10 11.91
C GLU A 86 -18.01 -5.94 12.01
N ASP A 87 -19.12 -5.51 11.41
CA ASP A 87 -20.40 -6.25 11.39
C ASP A 87 -20.25 -7.63 10.72
N ASN A 88 -19.39 -7.71 9.70
CA ASN A 88 -19.15 -8.95 8.97
C ASN A 88 -18.00 -9.79 9.55
N ASP A 89 -17.36 -9.37 10.64
CA ASP A 89 -16.20 -10.06 11.24
C ASP A 89 -15.16 -10.43 10.17
N ILE A 90 -14.70 -9.43 9.43
CA ILE A 90 -13.68 -9.55 8.38
C ILE A 90 -12.65 -8.42 8.51
N PRO A 91 -11.34 -8.72 8.52
CA PRO A 91 -10.31 -7.69 8.62
C PRO A 91 -10.40 -6.61 7.55
N PHE A 92 -10.16 -5.36 7.96
CA PHE A 92 -10.15 -4.20 7.10
C PHE A 92 -8.73 -3.68 6.84
N PHE A 93 -8.30 -3.78 5.58
CA PHE A 93 -7.06 -3.20 5.08
C PHE A 93 -7.34 -1.88 4.36
N CYS A 94 -6.86 -0.76 4.90
CA CYS A 94 -7.01 0.54 4.26
C CYS A 94 -5.70 1.00 3.64
N GLU A 95 -5.68 1.18 2.31
CA GLU A 95 -4.56 1.66 1.53
C GLU A 95 -4.65 3.17 1.33
N PHE A 96 -3.57 3.90 1.64
CA PHE A 96 -3.51 5.34 1.43
C PHE A 96 -2.49 5.68 0.35
N VAL A 97 -2.93 6.45 -0.64
CA VAL A 97 -2.06 7.00 -1.69
C VAL A 97 -2.10 8.51 -1.59
N GLY A 98 -0.94 9.09 -1.31
CA GLY A 98 -0.79 10.54 -1.19
C GLY A 98 -0.92 11.25 -2.54
N TYR A 99 -1.42 12.48 -2.51
CA TYR A 99 -1.38 13.37 -3.68
C TYR A 99 -1.27 14.84 -3.26
N ASP A 100 -0.90 15.70 -4.22
CA ASP A 100 -0.95 17.15 -4.04
C ASP A 100 -2.31 17.70 -4.50
N PRO A 101 -3.12 18.29 -3.59
CA PRO A 101 -4.39 18.90 -3.97
C PRO A 101 -4.26 20.04 -4.99
N GLN A 102 -3.08 20.66 -5.09
CA GLN A 102 -2.78 21.70 -6.09
C GLN A 102 -2.46 21.12 -7.46
N GLY A 103 -2.41 19.78 -7.60
CA GLY A 103 -1.90 19.10 -8.77
C GLY A 103 -0.38 19.09 -8.83
N GLY A 104 0.18 18.31 -9.75
CA GLY A 104 1.62 18.17 -9.92
C GLY A 104 2.01 16.75 -10.31
N ASP A 105 3.31 16.47 -10.27
CA ASP A 105 3.85 15.13 -10.46
C ASP A 105 4.17 14.51 -9.09
N GLU A 106 3.36 13.53 -8.67
CA GLU A 106 3.57 12.79 -7.40
C GLU A 106 4.84 11.92 -7.40
N LYS A 107 5.55 11.81 -8.53
CA LYS A 107 6.88 11.19 -8.61
C LYS A 107 8.00 12.22 -8.64
N GLY A 108 7.67 13.50 -8.78
CA GLY A 108 8.61 14.60 -8.96
C GLY A 108 9.27 15.06 -7.67
N PHE A 109 10.31 15.89 -7.85
CA PHE A 109 11.15 16.40 -6.77
C PHE A 109 10.38 17.24 -5.74
N GLU A 110 9.45 18.09 -6.18
CA GLU A 110 8.67 18.94 -5.28
C GLU A 110 7.68 18.14 -4.43
N TYR A 111 7.02 17.14 -5.02
CA TYR A 111 6.16 16.25 -4.25
C TYR A 111 6.96 15.40 -3.28
N ALA A 112 8.18 14.97 -3.65
CA ALA A 112 9.06 14.27 -2.72
C ALA A 112 9.14 15.06 -1.41
N LYS A 113 9.55 16.33 -1.42
CA LYS A 113 9.65 17.15 -0.19
C LYS A 113 8.39 17.15 0.70
N LYS A 114 7.19 17.01 0.11
CA LYS A 114 5.91 16.96 0.84
C LYS A 114 5.53 15.56 1.31
N LYS A 115 5.98 14.51 0.61
CA LYS A 115 5.60 13.11 0.82
C LYS A 115 5.77 12.63 2.27
N PRO A 116 6.86 12.94 3.01
CA PRO A 116 7.00 12.50 4.39
C PRO A 116 5.84 12.94 5.29
N GLU A 117 5.41 14.20 5.16
CA GLU A 117 4.32 14.75 5.96
C GLU A 117 2.97 14.19 5.53
N VAL A 118 2.75 14.02 4.21
CA VAL A 118 1.53 13.39 3.68
C VAL A 118 1.35 11.98 4.24
N VAL A 119 2.40 11.14 4.18
CA VAL A 119 2.35 9.77 4.69
C VAL A 119 2.16 9.77 6.22
N THR A 120 2.95 10.54 6.96
CA THR A 120 2.89 10.59 8.43
C THR A 120 1.50 10.98 8.93
N LYS A 121 0.94 12.08 8.41
CA LYS A 121 -0.40 12.56 8.82
C LYS A 121 -1.52 11.63 8.37
N SER A 122 -1.36 10.92 7.24
CA SER A 122 -2.33 9.89 6.82
C SER A 122 -2.35 8.73 7.82
N MET A 123 -1.17 8.27 8.24
CA MET A 123 -1.04 7.20 9.23
C MET A 123 -1.58 7.61 10.60
N GLU A 124 -1.31 8.84 11.04
CA GLU A 124 -1.84 9.41 12.27
C GLU A 124 -3.37 9.51 12.24
N GLU A 125 -3.95 10.06 11.17
CA GLU A 125 -5.40 10.20 11.02
C GLU A 125 -6.09 8.85 11.05
N PHE A 126 -5.72 7.94 10.15
CA PHE A 126 -6.45 6.68 9.96
C PHE A 126 -6.07 5.58 10.98
N SER A 127 -5.20 5.89 11.94
CA SER A 127 -5.00 5.08 13.14
C SER A 127 -6.12 5.23 14.17
N LYS A 128 -6.97 6.27 14.06
CA LYS A 128 -8.02 6.54 15.04
C LYS A 128 -9.09 5.44 15.08
N PRO A 129 -9.66 5.14 16.26
CA PRO A 129 -10.52 3.97 16.47
C PRO A 129 -11.84 4.00 15.68
N GLN A 130 -12.40 5.17 15.38
CA GLN A 130 -13.69 5.26 14.67
C GLN A 130 -13.66 4.66 13.25
N TYR A 131 -12.47 4.58 12.64
CA TYR A 131 -12.31 4.00 11.30
C TYR A 131 -12.30 2.48 11.29
N LYS A 132 -12.10 1.84 12.45
CA LYS A 132 -12.07 0.37 12.61
C LYS A 132 -11.14 -0.32 11.61
N ILE A 133 -10.03 0.33 11.26
CA ILE A 133 -9.00 -0.26 10.40
C ILE A 133 -8.16 -1.23 11.22
N ASP A 134 -7.95 -2.43 10.66
CA ASP A 134 -7.08 -3.46 11.25
C ASP A 134 -5.64 -3.32 10.78
N VAL A 135 -5.44 -3.05 9.48
CA VAL A 135 -4.10 -2.90 8.89
C VAL A 135 -4.03 -1.70 7.95
N LEU A 136 -3.04 -0.84 8.17
CA LEU A 136 -2.73 0.28 7.27
C LEU A 136 -1.81 -0.22 6.14
N LYS A 137 -2.20 -0.03 4.88
CA LYS A 137 -1.32 -0.22 3.72
C LYS A 137 -0.82 1.15 3.25
N VAL A 138 0.46 1.42 3.44
CA VAL A 138 1.00 2.80 3.33
C VAL A 138 2.15 2.87 2.35
N GLU A 139 2.35 4.03 1.74
CA GLU A 139 3.58 4.33 1.03
C GLU A 139 4.77 4.41 2.01
N VAL A 140 5.98 4.14 1.51
CA VAL A 140 7.17 4.60 2.22
C VAL A 140 7.22 6.14 2.21
N PRO A 141 7.68 6.80 3.29
CA PRO A 141 7.56 8.24 3.44
C PRO A 141 8.49 9.05 2.52
N VAL A 142 9.45 8.40 1.87
CA VAL A 142 10.41 9.05 0.96
C VAL A 142 10.36 8.44 -0.43
N ASN A 143 10.82 9.20 -1.43
CA ASN A 143 11.18 8.64 -2.72
C ASN A 143 12.70 8.39 -2.75
N ALA A 144 13.10 7.13 -2.80
CA ALA A 144 14.50 6.71 -2.74
C ALA A 144 15.38 7.28 -3.87
N GLU A 145 14.81 7.72 -4.99
CA GLU A 145 15.57 8.36 -6.07
C GLU A 145 16.09 9.77 -5.70
N PHE A 146 15.49 10.39 -4.67
CA PHE A 146 15.86 11.72 -4.16
C PHE A 146 16.53 11.67 -2.77
N VAL A 147 16.98 10.49 -2.34
CA VAL A 147 17.75 10.31 -1.10
C VAL A 147 19.24 10.24 -1.44
N GLU A 148 20.03 11.18 -0.92
CA GLU A 148 21.48 11.15 -1.09
C GLU A 148 22.07 9.85 -0.52
N GLY A 149 22.89 9.15 -1.33
CA GLY A 149 23.51 7.87 -0.95
C GLY A 149 22.59 6.64 -1.07
N SER A 150 21.38 6.79 -1.60
CA SER A 150 20.54 5.65 -2.02
C SER A 150 21.14 4.95 -3.24
N SER A 151 21.00 3.61 -3.31
CA SER A 151 21.46 2.82 -4.46
C SER A 151 20.76 3.17 -5.78
N VAL A 152 19.62 3.86 -5.71
CA VAL A 152 18.85 4.34 -6.88
C VAL A 152 18.82 5.87 -6.99
N PHE A 153 19.74 6.57 -6.32
CA PHE A 153 19.82 8.03 -6.35
C PHE A 153 20.08 8.57 -7.77
N LYS A 154 19.30 9.59 -8.19
CA LYS A 154 19.36 10.18 -9.54
C LYS A 154 20.11 11.50 -9.63
N GLY A 155 20.85 11.89 -8.59
CA GLY A 155 21.72 13.09 -8.62
C GLY A 155 21.07 14.38 -8.11
N GLN A 156 19.78 14.37 -7.76
CA GLN A 156 19.10 15.50 -7.14
C GLN A 156 18.57 15.09 -5.75
N ALA A 157 19.07 15.69 -4.68
CA ALA A 157 18.69 15.31 -3.31
C ALA A 157 17.55 16.17 -2.77
N ALA A 158 16.44 15.54 -2.35
CA ALA A 158 15.42 16.17 -1.53
C ALA A 158 15.74 15.99 -0.04
N TYR A 159 16.52 14.94 0.28
CA TYR A 159 16.92 14.59 1.64
C TYR A 159 18.29 13.94 1.65
N SER A 160 19.02 14.15 2.74
CA SER A 160 20.13 13.27 3.14
C SER A 160 19.61 11.89 3.57
N ARG A 161 20.47 10.85 3.55
CA ARG A 161 20.10 9.53 4.10
C ARG A 161 19.62 9.62 5.55
N LYS A 162 20.29 10.44 6.39
CA LYS A 162 19.88 10.66 7.78
C LYS A 162 18.45 11.19 7.91
N GLN A 163 18.09 12.19 7.11
CA GLN A 163 16.72 12.74 7.08
C GLN A 163 15.71 11.69 6.61
N ALA A 164 16.07 10.90 5.58
CA ALA A 164 15.20 9.82 5.10
C ALA A 164 14.88 8.81 6.22
N LEU A 165 15.90 8.33 6.94
CA LEU A 165 15.70 7.39 8.05
C LEU A 165 14.86 7.99 9.18
N GLU A 166 15.01 9.28 9.45
CA GLU A 166 14.18 9.97 10.45
C GLU A 166 12.70 10.06 10.01
N TYR A 167 12.42 10.27 8.72
CA TYR A 167 11.05 10.24 8.20
C TYR A 167 10.42 8.86 8.30
N TYR A 168 11.19 7.79 8.07
CA TYR A 168 10.72 6.42 8.32
C TYR A 168 10.30 6.23 9.78
N ARG A 169 11.13 6.65 10.74
CA ARG A 169 10.82 6.56 12.19
C ARG A 169 9.57 7.36 12.54
N LYS A 170 9.51 8.64 12.16
CA LYS A 170 8.37 9.51 12.45
C LYS A 170 7.05 8.96 11.92
N ALA A 171 7.04 8.44 10.69
CA ALA A 171 5.84 7.83 10.11
C ALA A 171 5.42 6.55 10.83
N ALA A 172 6.37 5.72 11.27
CA ALA A 172 6.08 4.49 12.02
C ALA A 172 5.60 4.78 13.45
N ASP A 173 6.15 5.80 14.12
CA ASP A 173 5.85 6.16 15.51
C ASP A 173 4.40 6.65 15.70
N VAL A 174 3.82 7.32 14.69
CA VAL A 174 2.42 7.78 14.76
C VAL A 174 1.41 6.68 14.49
N ALA A 175 1.81 5.56 13.87
CA ALA A 175 0.92 4.47 13.54
C ALA A 175 0.49 3.71 14.81
N GLN A 176 -0.81 3.66 15.10
CA GLN A 176 -1.38 2.90 16.23
C GLN A 176 -1.95 1.54 15.79
N LYS A 177 -1.80 1.19 14.52
CA LYS A 177 -2.24 -0.05 13.91
C LYS A 177 -1.05 -0.76 13.25
N PRO A 178 -1.08 -2.09 13.11
CA PRO A 178 -0.18 -2.79 12.20
C PRO A 178 -0.20 -2.12 10.83
N PHE A 179 0.97 -1.99 10.21
CA PHE A 179 1.07 -1.38 8.89
C PHE A 179 2.04 -2.14 7.99
N ILE A 180 1.76 -2.09 6.70
CA ILE A 180 2.57 -2.73 5.66
C ILE A 180 2.88 -1.72 4.55
N TYR A 181 4.05 -1.87 3.92
CA TYR A 181 4.41 -0.97 2.82
C TYR A 181 3.86 -1.45 1.47
N LEU A 182 3.46 -0.49 0.64
CA LEU A 182 3.12 -0.68 -0.77
C LEU A 182 4.26 -0.20 -1.67
N SER A 183 4.42 -0.83 -2.84
CA SER A 183 5.52 -0.48 -3.77
C SER A 183 5.23 0.69 -4.70
N ALA A 184 4.00 1.23 -4.72
CA ALA A 184 3.63 2.43 -5.49
C ALA A 184 3.94 2.39 -7.01
N GLY A 185 4.26 1.22 -7.56
CA GLY A 185 4.61 1.09 -8.99
C GLY A 185 6.05 1.47 -9.33
N VAL A 186 6.92 1.59 -8.32
CA VAL A 186 8.37 1.71 -8.50
C VAL A 186 8.98 0.41 -9.04
N THR A 187 10.25 0.45 -9.44
CA THR A 187 11.00 -0.73 -9.87
C THR A 187 11.30 -1.66 -8.69
N ASN A 188 11.63 -2.93 -8.95
CA ASN A 188 12.06 -3.85 -7.89
C ASN A 188 13.26 -3.29 -7.10
N PRO A 189 14.37 -2.86 -7.75
CA PRO A 189 15.52 -2.33 -7.01
C PRO A 189 15.20 -1.11 -6.14
N GLN A 190 14.35 -0.19 -6.64
CA GLN A 190 13.91 0.97 -5.87
C GLN A 190 13.09 0.57 -4.64
N PHE A 191 12.24 -0.46 -4.76
CA PHE A 191 11.46 -0.95 -3.63
C PHE A 191 12.35 -1.66 -2.60
N ILE A 192 13.31 -2.47 -3.04
CA ILE A 192 14.30 -3.13 -2.15
C ILE A 192 15.12 -2.09 -1.37
N GLU A 193 15.62 -1.05 -2.03
CA GLU A 193 16.33 0.05 -1.33
C GLU A 193 15.43 0.74 -0.30
N SER A 194 14.16 0.93 -0.62
CA SER A 194 13.18 1.51 0.31
C SER A 194 12.94 0.63 1.54
N LEU A 195 12.96 -0.70 1.38
CA LEU A 195 12.84 -1.65 2.49
C LEU A 195 14.13 -1.73 3.32
N HIS A 196 15.30 -1.62 2.70
CA HIS A 196 16.57 -1.51 3.42
C HIS A 196 16.62 -0.26 4.30
N MET A 197 16.15 0.89 3.80
CA MET A 197 16.04 2.10 4.62
C MET A 197 15.02 1.95 5.75
N ALA A 198 13.89 1.25 5.53
CA ALA A 198 12.94 0.94 6.61
C ALA A 198 13.61 0.08 7.71
N ALA A 199 14.36 -0.95 7.31
CA ALA A 199 15.12 -1.82 8.21
C ALA A 199 16.18 -1.03 9.01
N GLU A 200 16.98 -0.20 8.32
CA GLU A 200 18.01 0.66 8.92
C GLU A 200 17.42 1.70 9.89
N SER A 201 16.20 2.16 9.59
CA SER A 201 15.46 3.08 10.46
C SER A 201 14.96 2.41 11.73
N GLY A 202 14.82 1.08 11.73
CA GLY A 202 14.27 0.31 12.85
C GLY A 202 12.75 0.39 12.96
N THR A 203 12.04 0.63 11.85
CA THR A 203 10.57 0.71 11.87
C THR A 203 9.94 -0.64 12.20
N ASP A 204 8.77 -0.60 12.84
CA ASP A 204 8.02 -1.77 13.27
C ASP A 204 6.95 -2.22 12.26
N TYR A 205 7.21 -1.99 10.97
CA TYR A 205 6.34 -2.42 9.87
C TYR A 205 6.15 -3.95 9.87
N SER A 206 4.97 -4.41 9.46
CA SER A 206 4.55 -5.81 9.57
C SER A 206 4.63 -6.61 8.27
N GLY A 207 5.23 -6.03 7.23
CA GLY A 207 5.38 -6.68 5.93
C GLY A 207 5.05 -5.73 4.77
N VAL A 208 4.66 -6.32 3.64
CA VAL A 208 4.40 -5.58 2.39
C VAL A 208 3.20 -6.14 1.63
N LEU A 209 2.54 -5.28 0.87
CA LEU A 209 1.67 -5.70 -0.23
C LEU A 209 2.22 -5.10 -1.53
N CYS A 210 3.10 -5.86 -2.17
CA CYS A 210 3.81 -5.47 -3.39
C CYS A 210 3.20 -6.13 -4.62
N GLY A 211 2.91 -5.32 -5.66
CA GLY A 211 2.41 -5.81 -6.95
C GLY A 211 3.37 -5.51 -8.08
N ARG A 212 3.28 -4.30 -8.63
CA ARG A 212 3.99 -3.89 -9.87
C ARG A 212 5.51 -4.08 -9.82
N ALA A 213 6.15 -3.84 -8.67
CA ALA A 213 7.59 -4.07 -8.53
C ALA A 213 7.98 -5.56 -8.66
N THR A 214 7.02 -6.49 -8.60
CA THR A 214 7.26 -7.93 -8.78
C THR A 214 6.93 -8.39 -10.21
N TRP A 215 5.77 -8.01 -10.76
CA TRP A 215 5.24 -8.65 -11.98
C TRP A 215 5.02 -7.73 -13.19
N LYS A 216 5.15 -6.40 -13.06
CA LYS A 216 4.80 -5.44 -14.13
C LYS A 216 5.51 -5.73 -15.46
N ASN A 217 6.78 -6.10 -15.41
CA ASN A 217 7.58 -6.35 -16.61
C ASN A 217 7.10 -7.59 -17.39
N GLY A 218 6.46 -8.55 -16.72
CA GLY A 218 5.83 -9.70 -17.37
C GLY A 218 4.67 -9.32 -18.29
N VAL A 219 3.97 -8.20 -18.06
CA VAL A 219 2.87 -7.74 -18.93
C VAL A 219 3.36 -7.49 -20.36
N GLY A 220 4.55 -6.92 -20.52
CA GLY A 220 5.17 -6.71 -21.83
C GLY A 220 5.55 -8.02 -22.52
N VAL A 221 5.96 -9.03 -21.75
CA VAL A 221 6.24 -10.39 -22.26
C VAL A 221 4.95 -11.05 -22.71
N TYR A 222 3.89 -11.00 -21.90
CA TYR A 222 2.57 -11.52 -22.27
C TYR A 222 2.06 -10.93 -23.59
N GLY A 223 2.18 -9.61 -23.76
CA GLY A 223 1.75 -8.93 -24.99
C GLY A 223 2.51 -9.37 -26.25
N LYS A 224 3.75 -9.87 -26.12
CA LYS A 224 4.60 -10.28 -27.25
C LYS A 224 4.62 -11.80 -27.48
N GLU A 225 4.57 -12.57 -26.41
CA GLU A 225 4.85 -14.01 -26.39
C GLU A 225 3.67 -14.84 -25.85
N GLY A 226 2.56 -14.19 -25.48
CA GLY A 226 1.36 -14.82 -24.95
C GLY A 226 1.55 -15.45 -23.57
N ALA A 227 0.60 -16.32 -23.20
CA ALA A 227 0.58 -16.96 -21.88
C ALA A 227 1.85 -17.77 -21.57
N LYS A 228 2.36 -18.54 -22.54
CA LYS A 228 3.58 -19.36 -22.34
C LYS A 228 4.82 -18.51 -22.09
N GLY A 229 4.96 -17.38 -22.78
CA GLY A 229 6.06 -16.43 -22.52
C GLY A 229 5.95 -15.82 -21.12
N LEU A 230 4.73 -15.43 -20.73
CA LEU A 230 4.47 -14.93 -19.38
C LEU A 230 4.80 -15.98 -18.30
N GLU A 231 4.35 -17.22 -18.48
CA GLU A 231 4.63 -18.33 -17.54
C GLU A 231 6.13 -18.55 -17.38
N LYS A 232 6.88 -18.56 -18.49
CA LYS A 232 8.35 -18.66 -18.46
C LYS A 232 8.98 -17.50 -17.69
N TRP A 233 8.54 -16.27 -17.97
CA TRP A 233 9.05 -15.07 -17.29
C TRP A 233 8.72 -15.08 -15.79
N MET A 234 7.49 -15.45 -15.44
CA MET A 234 7.03 -15.55 -14.05
C MET A 234 7.81 -16.60 -13.27
N SER A 235 8.15 -17.72 -13.91
CA SER A 235 8.91 -18.83 -13.29
C SER A 235 10.41 -18.53 -13.12
N ASP A 236 10.90 -17.43 -13.68
CA ASP A 236 12.30 -17.01 -13.58
C ASP A 236 12.39 -15.61 -12.95
N GLU A 237 12.31 -14.55 -13.76
CA GLU A 237 12.41 -13.16 -13.31
C GLU A 237 11.32 -12.79 -12.28
N GLY A 238 10.10 -13.30 -12.43
CA GLY A 238 9.03 -13.11 -11.45
C GLY A 238 9.38 -13.70 -10.08
N VAL A 239 9.93 -14.92 -10.05
CA VAL A 239 10.41 -15.60 -8.83
C VAL A 239 11.57 -14.82 -8.22
N LYS A 240 12.59 -14.45 -9.00
CA LYS A 240 13.72 -13.64 -8.51
C LYS A 240 13.24 -12.35 -7.84
N ASN A 241 12.26 -11.67 -8.45
CA ASN A 241 11.71 -10.43 -7.91
C ASN A 241 10.99 -10.62 -6.57
N ILE A 242 10.21 -11.68 -6.38
CA ILE A 242 9.52 -11.92 -5.10
C ILE A 242 10.48 -12.45 -4.04
N GLU A 243 11.48 -13.25 -4.41
CA GLU A 243 12.52 -13.72 -3.50
C GLU A 243 13.38 -12.56 -2.96
N ALA A 244 13.72 -11.59 -3.81
CA ALA A 244 14.39 -10.36 -3.38
C ALA A 244 13.55 -9.58 -2.35
N VAL A 245 12.23 -9.47 -2.58
CA VAL A 245 11.32 -8.83 -1.62
C VAL A 245 11.25 -9.62 -0.31
N ASN A 246 11.15 -10.96 -0.38
CA ASN A 246 11.13 -11.84 0.80
C ASN A 246 12.41 -11.72 1.65
N ALA A 247 13.56 -11.54 1.00
CA ALA A 247 14.83 -11.29 1.68
C ALA A 247 14.87 -9.89 2.32
N ALA A 248 14.35 -8.86 1.64
CA ALA A 248 14.36 -7.50 2.16
C ALA A 248 13.41 -7.29 3.37
N ILE A 249 12.34 -8.09 3.48
CA ILE A 249 11.38 -7.99 4.59
C ILE A 249 11.73 -8.82 5.82
N GLN A 250 12.92 -9.44 5.90
CA GLN A 250 13.35 -10.20 7.08
C GLN A 250 13.43 -9.35 8.36
N SER A 251 13.51 -8.02 8.22
CA SER A 251 13.48 -7.06 9.34
C SER A 251 12.07 -6.75 9.86
N ALA A 252 11.02 -7.11 9.12
CA ALA A 252 9.62 -6.86 9.48
C ALA A 252 9.26 -7.49 10.84
N LYS A 253 8.33 -6.86 11.55
CA LYS A 253 7.89 -7.30 12.86
C LYS A 253 6.56 -8.05 12.78
N PRO A 254 6.32 -9.07 13.60
CA PRO A 254 5.01 -9.70 13.66
C PRO A 254 3.90 -8.68 13.96
N TRP A 255 2.81 -8.70 13.18
CA TRP A 255 1.73 -7.71 13.30
C TRP A 255 1.12 -7.67 14.70
N HIS A 256 1.05 -8.81 15.39
CA HIS A 256 0.45 -8.92 16.72
C HIS A 256 1.24 -8.13 17.78
N ALA A 257 2.54 -7.89 17.56
CA ALA A 257 3.35 -7.06 18.46
C ALA A 257 2.87 -5.60 18.45
N LYS A 258 2.55 -5.05 17.27
CA LYS A 258 1.99 -3.69 17.14
C LYS A 258 0.54 -3.62 17.64
N ALA A 259 -0.25 -4.65 17.35
CA ALA A 259 -1.64 -4.74 17.80
C ALA A 259 -1.79 -4.95 19.31
N GLY A 260 -0.70 -5.26 20.03
CA GLY A 260 -0.75 -5.53 21.47
C GLY A 260 -1.48 -6.82 21.83
N VAL A 261 -1.56 -7.78 20.90
CA VAL A 261 -2.20 -9.09 21.11
C VAL A 261 -1.14 -10.19 21.20
N ALA A 262 -1.43 -11.21 22.00
CA ALA A 262 -0.53 -12.36 22.15
C ALA A 262 -0.40 -13.11 20.80
N ALA A 263 0.78 -13.66 20.53
CA ALA A 263 0.93 -14.61 19.43
C ALA A 263 -0.01 -15.79 19.69
N HIS A 264 -0.98 -16.02 18.82
CA HIS A 264 -1.75 -17.26 18.86
C HIS A 264 -0.82 -18.40 18.42
N ALA A 265 -0.53 -19.30 19.37
CA ALA A 265 0.25 -20.52 19.15
C ALA A 265 -0.53 -21.55 18.33
#